data_AF-A0A2K3YXZ1-F1
#
_entry.id   AF-A0A2K3YXZ1-F1
#
_cell.length_a   1.000
_cell.length_b   1.000
_cell.length_c   1.000
_cell.angle_alpha   90.00
_cell.angle_beta   90.00
_cell.angle_gamma   90.00
#
_symmetry.space_group_name_H-M   'P 1'
#
loop_
_entity.id
_entity.type
_entity.pdbx_description
1 polymer ?
#
loop_
_entity_poly.entity_id
_entity_poly.type
_entity_poly.pdbx_seq_one_letter_code
_entity_poly.pdbx_strand_id
1 'polypeptide(L)'
;MMLLIYEILLFLIICFSYFLIQSGYMELHFGILTSMFGMFTANLVIYYILLYKSPEYNNRKKLKLFINLINVLVIISSLVILALLTIKLINL
;
A
#
# COMPACT_ATOMS: atom_id res chain seq x y z
N MET A 1 -5.90 14.85 -6.80
CA MET A 1 -6.85 13.72 -7.01
C MET A 1 -6.24 12.49 -7.70
N MET A 2 -5.49 12.63 -8.80
CA MET A 2 -4.85 11.49 -9.51
C MET A 2 -3.94 10.62 -8.64
N LEU A 3 -3.09 11.23 -7.80
CA LEU A 3 -2.19 10.51 -6.90
C LEU A 3 -2.92 9.59 -5.91
N LEU A 4 -4.09 10.02 -5.40
CA LEU A 4 -4.90 9.22 -4.49
C LEU A 4 -5.49 7.99 -5.19
N ILE A 5 -5.82 8.10 -6.48
CA ILE A 5 -6.28 6.96 -7.29
C ILE A 5 -5.14 5.95 -7.44
N TYR A 6 -3.91 6.41 -7.72
CA TYR A 6 -2.74 5.53 -7.80
C TYR A 6 -2.44 4.81 -6.48
N GLU A 7 -2.56 5.50 -5.35
CA GLU A 7 -2.38 4.89 -4.03
C GLU A 7 -3.40 3.77 -3.77
N ILE A 8 -4.68 4.02 -4.07
CA ILE A 8 -5.73 3.00 -3.93
C ILE A 8 -5.49 1.82 -4.88
N LEU A 9 -5.09 2.08 -6.13
CA LEU A 9 -4.79 1.03 -7.10
C LEU A 9 -3.62 0.15 -6.63
N LEU A 10 -2.53 0.74 -6.17
CA LEU A 10 -1.38 0.01 -5.62
C LEU A 10 -1.79 -0.82 -4.40
N PHE A 11 -2.60 -0.26 -3.51
CA PHE A 11 -3.14 -0.99 -2.38
C PHE A 11 -4.00 -2.20 -2.78
N LEU A 12 -4.87 -2.03 -3.79
CA LEU A 12 -5.68 -3.12 -4.31
C LEU A 12 -4.82 -4.22 -4.94
N ILE A 13 -3.74 -3.86 -5.65
CA ILE A 13 -2.80 -4.82 -6.21
C ILE A 13 -2.14 -5.62 -5.08
N ILE A 14 -1.66 -4.97 -4.01
CA ILE A 14 -1.08 -5.66 -2.83
C ILE A 14 -2.09 -6.64 -2.22
N CYS A 15 -3.32 -6.20 -1.98
CA CYS A 15 -4.38 -7.06 -1.43
C CYS A 15 -4.70 -8.25 -2.34
N PHE A 16 -4.81 -8.01 -3.65
CA PHE A 16 -5.13 -9.04 -4.62
C PHE A 16 -4.00 -10.06 -4.76
N SER A 17 -2.75 -9.60 -4.82
CA SER A 17 -1.58 -10.48 -4.82
C SER A 17 -1.50 -11.33 -3.55
N TYR A 18 -1.78 -10.75 -2.38
CA TYR A 18 -1.88 -11.50 -1.13
C TYR A 18 -2.97 -12.59 -1.19
N PHE A 19 -4.15 -12.25 -1.70
CA PHE A 19 -5.24 -13.22 -1.88
C PHE A 19 -4.85 -14.39 -2.80
N LEU A 20 -4.18 -14.11 -3.93
CA LEU A 20 -3.70 -15.14 -4.85
C LEU A 20 -2.68 -16.07 -4.19
N ILE A 21 -1.76 -15.52 -3.40
CA ILE A 21 -0.74 -16.31 -2.67
C ILE A 21 -1.38 -17.19 -1.60
N GLN A 22 -2.39 -16.70 -0.89
CA GLN A 22 -3.06 -17.52 0.13
C GLN A 22 -3.93 -18.62 -0.48
N SER A 23 -4.50 -18.36 -1.66
CA SER A 23 -5.34 -19.33 -2.37
C SER A 23 -4.53 -20.37 -3.16
N GLY A 24 -3.19 -20.26 -3.19
CA GLY A 24 -2.32 -21.17 -3.93
C GLY A 24 -2.28 -20.93 -5.44
N TYR A 25 -2.91 -19.87 -5.95
CA TYR A 25 -2.86 -19.50 -7.37
C TYR A 25 -1.54 -18.83 -7.77
N MET A 26 -0.77 -18.34 -6.80
CA MET A 26 0.53 -17.72 -7.02
C MET A 26 1.53 -18.19 -5.97
N GLU A 27 2.68 -18.72 -6.40
CA GLU A 27 3.73 -19.15 -5.49
C GLU A 27 4.44 -17.95 -4.86
N LEU A 28 4.68 -18.02 -3.55
CA LEU A 28 5.46 -17.00 -2.85
C LEU A 28 6.95 -17.28 -3.04
N HIS A 29 7.64 -16.35 -3.67
CA HIS A 29 9.10 -16.33 -3.76
C HIS A 29 9.63 -14.91 -3.55
N PHE A 30 10.94 -14.80 -3.35
CA PHE A 30 11.59 -13.54 -2.98
C PHE A 30 11.33 -12.40 -3.98
N GLY A 31 11.26 -12.71 -5.28
CA GLY A 31 10.95 -11.73 -6.34
C GLY A 31 9.56 -11.09 -6.17
N ILE A 32 8.53 -11.89 -5.91
CA ILE A 32 7.17 -11.40 -5.65
C ILE A 32 7.13 -10.58 -4.36
N LEU A 33 7.77 -11.04 -3.28
CA LEU A 33 7.83 -10.30 -2.02
C LEU A 33 8.50 -8.93 -2.22
N THR A 34 9.62 -8.88 -2.94
CA THR A 34 10.34 -7.65 -3.27
C THR A 34 9.49 -6.69 -4.10
N SER A 35 8.73 -7.22 -5.08
CA SER A 35 7.79 -6.43 -5.88
C SER A 35 6.71 -5.77 -5.01
N MET A 36 6.12 -6.52 -4.06
CA MET A 36 5.14 -5.95 -3.13
C MET A 36 5.74 -4.90 -2.19
N PHE A 37 6.97 -5.10 -1.72
CA PHE A 37 7.71 -4.08 -0.97
C PHE A 37 7.93 -2.81 -1.79
N GLY A 38 8.24 -2.94 -3.09
CA GLY A 38 8.35 -1.82 -4.02
C GLY A 38 7.03 -1.05 -4.15
N MET A 39 5.91 -1.74 -4.32
CA MET A 39 4.58 -1.13 -4.38
C MET A 39 4.20 -0.43 -3.06
N PHE A 40 4.51 -1.05 -1.92
CA PHE A 40 4.30 -0.43 -0.61
C PHE A 40 5.14 0.84 -0.43
N THR A 41 6.40 0.81 -0.86
CA THR A 41 7.28 1.98 -0.82
C THR A 41 6.73 3.11 -1.70
N ALA A 42 6.20 2.78 -2.88
CA ALA A 42 5.53 3.76 -3.74
C ALA A 42 4.32 4.39 -3.06
N ASN A 43 3.50 3.62 -2.32
CA ASN A 43 2.40 4.15 -1.52
C ASN A 43 2.88 5.15 -0.46
N LEU A 44 3.97 4.85 0.26
CA LEU A 44 4.54 5.78 1.24
C LEU A 44 4.98 7.11 0.60
N VAL A 45 5.62 7.04 -0.57
CA VAL A 45 6.07 8.21 -1.31
C VAL A 45 4.88 9.05 -1.80
N ILE A 46 3.85 8.41 -2.34
CA ILE A 46 2.63 9.07 -2.80
C ILE A 46 1.92 9.77 -1.62
N TYR A 47 1.78 9.09 -0.49
CA TYR A 47 1.21 9.66 0.72
C TYR A 47 1.98 10.90 1.18
N TYR A 48 3.31 10.86 1.20
CA TYR A 48 4.14 12.03 1.52
C TYR A 48 3.87 13.21 0.59
N ILE A 49 3.80 12.96 -0.73
CA ILE A 49 3.51 14.00 -1.73
C ILE A 49 2.10 14.57 -1.53
N LEU A 50 1.10 13.72 -1.30
CA LEU A 50 -0.28 14.14 -1.07
C LEU A 50 -0.41 15.04 0.16
N LEU A 51 0.28 14.72 1.26
CA LEU A 51 0.09 15.41 2.53
C LEU A 51 0.85 16.74 2.63
N TYR A 52 2.02 16.82 2.00
CA TYR A 52 2.94 17.95 2.15
C TYR A 52 3.12 18.80 0.89
N LYS A 53 2.95 18.22 -0.31
CA LYS A 53 3.31 18.88 -1.58
C LYS A 53 2.11 19.29 -2.44
N SER A 54 0.92 18.71 -2.22
CA SER A 54 -0.27 19.07 -3.00
C SER A 54 -0.98 20.33 -2.44
N PRO A 55 -1.01 21.45 -3.17
CA PRO A 55 -1.69 22.68 -2.73
C PRO A 55 -3.21 22.50 -2.59
N GLU A 56 -3.80 21.53 -3.31
CA GLU A 56 -5.22 21.13 -3.23
C GLU A 56 -5.68 20.84 -1.79
N TYR A 57 -4.78 20.31 -0.95
CA TYR A 57 -5.10 19.86 0.40
C TYR A 57 -4.75 20.86 1.48
N ASN A 58 -3.97 21.90 1.18
CA ASN A 58 -3.49 22.86 2.17
C ASN A 58 -4.61 23.78 2.68
N ASN A 59 -5.56 24.15 1.81
CA ASN A 59 -6.67 25.03 2.17
C ASN A 59 -7.92 24.29 2.67
N ARG A 60 -7.96 22.95 2.61
CA ARG A 60 -9.14 22.14 2.97
C ARG A 60 -8.85 21.17 4.11
N LYS A 61 -8.77 21.70 5.34
CA LYS A 61 -8.42 20.94 6.57
C LYS A 61 -9.22 19.63 6.76
N LYS A 62 -10.55 19.64 6.57
CA LYS A 62 -11.39 18.45 6.72
C LYS A 62 -11.04 17.35 5.71
N LEU A 63 -10.80 17.73 4.46
CA LEU A 63 -10.47 16.80 3.37
C LEU A 63 -9.08 16.20 3.57
N LYS A 64 -8.11 17.02 4.00
CA LYS A 64 -6.76 16.57 4.38
C LYS A 64 -6.80 15.52 5.48
N LEU A 65 -7.62 15.71 6.52
CA LEU A 65 -7.76 14.77 7.61
C LEU A 65 -8.40 13.44 7.16
N PHE A 66 -9.41 13.51 6.30
CA PHE A 66 -10.05 12.31 5.74
C PHE A 66 -9.10 11.47 4.89
N ILE A 67 -8.34 12.11 3.98
CA ILE A 67 -7.32 11.41 3.18
C ILE A 67 -6.24 10.80 4.07
N ASN A 68 -5.79 11.54 5.08
CA ASN A 68 -4.79 11.05 6.01
C ASN A 68 -5.25 9.76 6.71
N LEU A 69 -6.50 9.70 7.16
CA LEU A 69 -7.06 8.50 7.80
C LEU A 69 -7.11 7.29 6.84
N ILE A 70 -7.52 7.51 5.59
CA ILE A 70 -7.52 6.45 4.56
C ILE A 70 -6.11 5.93 4.33
N ASN A 71 -5.14 6.83 4.18
CA ASN A 71 -3.77 6.46 3.89
C ASN A 71 -3.12 5.71 5.06
N VAL A 72 -3.42 6.12 6.30
CA VAL A 72 -2.98 5.37 7.49
C VAL A 72 -3.54 3.94 7.49
N LEU A 73 -4.82 3.76 7.14
CA LEU A 73 -5.42 2.43 7.03
C LEU A 73 -4.74 1.58 5.93
N VAL A 74 -4.49 2.17 4.76
CA VAL A 74 -3.77 1.53 3.64
C VAL A 74 -2.37 1.11 4.06
N ILE A 75 -1.63 1.97 4.75
CA ILE A 75 -0.26 1.69 5.18
C ILE A 75 -0.24 0.56 6.21
N ILE A 76 -1.08 0.62 7.24
CA ILE A 76 -1.12 -0.39 8.30
C ILE A 76 -1.50 -1.75 7.72
N SER A 77 -2.56 -1.81 6.91
CA SER A 77 -3.01 -3.07 6.29
C SER A 77 -1.96 -3.65 5.33
N SER A 78 -1.32 -2.82 4.50
CA SER A 78 -0.23 -3.27 3.62
C SER A 78 0.97 -3.79 4.41
N LEU A 79 1.32 -3.14 5.52
CA LEU A 79 2.44 -3.54 6.37
C LEU A 79 2.17 -4.89 7.05
N VAL A 80 0.93 -5.13 7.51
CA VAL A 80 0.52 -6.44 8.04
C VAL A 80 0.62 -7.52 6.97
N ILE A 81 0.14 -7.26 5.75
CA ILE A 81 0.25 -8.19 4.62
C ILE A 81 1.71 -8.55 4.34
N LEU A 82 2.59 -7.55 4.27
CA LEU A 82 4.02 -7.76 4.03
C LEU A 82 4.69 -8.57 5.14
N ALA A 83 4.35 -8.30 6.41
CA ALA A 83 4.87 -9.05 7.54
C ALA A 83 4.44 -10.53 7.47
N LEU A 84 3.17 -10.80 7.21
CA LEU A 84 2.64 -12.16 7.06
C LEU A 84 3.32 -12.91 5.91
N LEU A 85 3.50 -12.26 4.76
CA LEU A 85 4.19 -12.86 3.63
C LEU A 85 5.67 -13.12 3.92
N THR A 86 6.35 -12.22 4.63
CA THR A 86 7.75 -12.41 5.00
C THR A 86 7.91 -13.62 5.93
N ILE A 87 7.05 -13.75 6.94
CA ILE A 87 7.04 -14.92 7.84
C ILE A 87 6.76 -16.21 7.05
N LYS A 88 5.79 -16.18 6.14
CA LYS A 88 5.45 -17.34 5.30
C LYS A 88 6.63 -17.76 4.43
N LEU A 89 7.39 -16.82 3.87
CA LEU A 89 8.57 -17.12 3.05
C LEU A 89 9.73 -17.71 3.87
N ILE A 90 9.96 -17.24 5.09
CA ILE A 90 11.05 -17.73 5.95
C ILE A 90 10.76 -19.16 6.44
N ASN A 91 9.48 -19.51 6.61
CA ASN A 91 9.04 -20.83 7.07
C ASN A 91 8.81 -21.83 5.93
N LEU A 92 9.10 -21.45 4.68
CA LEU A 92 8.95 -22.29 3.48
C LEU A 92 10.25 -23.04 3.19
#